data_AF-A0A7Y2B4S3-F1
#
_entry.id   AF-A0A7Y2B4S3-F1
#
_cell.length_a   1.000
_cell.length_b   1.000
_cell.length_c   1.000
_cell.angle_alpha   90.00
_cell.angle_beta   90.00
_cell.angle_gamma   90.00
#
_symmetry.space_group_name_H-M   'P 1'
#
loop_
_entity.id
_entity.type
_entity.pdbx_description
1 polymer ?
#
loop_
_entity_poly.entity_id
_entity_poly.type
_entity_poly.pdbx_seq_one_letter_code
_entity_poly.pdbx_strand_id
1 'polypeptide(L)'
;MRHATDVAEAAARDIHHGRYKWAYRIGALGLGFVAPLAIGIYTFTVGVTFPAIIGAGVFAIIGFFIHEYAFVMAPQRIPNS
;
A
#
# COMPACT_ATOMS: atom_id res chain seq x y z
N MET A 1 12.50 -12.36 5.11
CA MET A 1 11.82 -13.18 6.14
C MET A 1 11.52 -14.53 5.52
N ARG A 2 11.51 -15.63 6.28
CA ARG A 2 11.03 -16.92 5.78
C ARG A 2 9.51 -16.86 5.72
N HIS A 3 8.92 -17.09 4.55
CA HIS A 3 7.47 -17.19 4.41
C HIS A 3 7.02 -18.62 4.72
N ALA A 4 5.76 -18.80 5.11
CA ALA A 4 5.22 -20.09 5.53
C ALA A 4 5.15 -21.12 4.39
N THR A 5 5.06 -20.64 3.14
CA THR A 5 5.00 -21.46 1.93
C THR A 5 5.79 -20.79 0.80
N ASP A 6 6.24 -21.59 -0.16
CA ASP A 6 6.93 -21.08 -1.36
C ASP A 6 6.01 -20.16 -2.18
N VAL A 7 4.70 -20.43 -2.17
CA VAL A 7 3.68 -19.58 -2.79
C VAL A 7 3.63 -18.20 -2.12
N ALA A 8 3.64 -18.14 -0.79
CA ALA A 8 3.65 -16.86 -0.07
C ALA A 8 4.95 -16.08 -0.33
N GLU A 9 6.09 -16.76 -0.43
CA GLU A 9 7.36 -16.13 -0.79
C GLU A 9 7.35 -15.57 -2.21
N ALA A 10 6.87 -16.35 -3.18
CA ALA A 10 6.77 -15.91 -4.56
C ALA A 10 5.76 -14.77 -4.71
N ALA A 11 4.64 -14.77 -3.98
CA ALA A 11 3.67 -13.69 -3.97
C ALA A 11 4.28 -12.40 -3.40
N ALA A 12 5.00 -12.49 -2.27
CA ALA A 12 5.70 -11.36 -1.69
C ALA A 12 6.73 -10.78 -2.66
N ARG A 13 7.49 -11.63 -3.37
CA ARG A 13 8.40 -11.16 -4.42
C ARG A 13 7.66 -10.47 -5.56
N ASP A 14 6.52 -10.99 -6.01
CA ASP A 14 5.72 -10.36 -7.08
C ASP A 14 5.15 -8.99 -6.67
N ILE A 15 4.80 -8.84 -5.39
CA ILE A 15 4.34 -7.57 -4.80
C ILE A 15 5.47 -6.55 -4.69
N HIS A 16 6.66 -6.94 -4.24
CA HIS A 16 7.75 -5.99 -4.01
C HIS A 16 8.57 -5.67 -5.26
N HIS A 17 8.78 -6.66 -6.13
CA HIS A 17 9.73 -6.58 -7.25
C HIS A 17 9.12 -6.96 -8.60
N GLY A 18 7.98 -7.66 -8.60
CA GLY A 18 7.32 -8.13 -9.80
C GLY A 18 6.23 -7.20 -10.31
N ARG A 19 5.12 -7.78 -10.73
CA ARG A 19 4.06 -7.09 -11.46
C ARG A 19 3.31 -6.08 -10.61
N TYR A 20 3.15 -6.34 -9.31
CA TYR A 20 2.43 -5.44 -8.40
C TYR A 20 3.34 -4.42 -7.70
N LYS A 21 4.63 -4.33 -8.08
CA LYS A 21 5.59 -3.40 -7.46
C LYS A 21 5.13 -1.94 -7.46
N TRP A 22 4.46 -1.50 -8.52
CA TRP A 22 3.99 -0.12 -8.62
C TRP A 22 2.73 0.12 -7.79
N ALA A 23 1.83 -0.86 -7.75
CA ALA A 23 0.67 -0.84 -6.85
C ALA A 23 1.13 -0.76 -5.38
N TYR A 24 2.15 -1.53 -5.01
CA TYR A 24 2.75 -1.48 -3.68
C TYR A 24 3.48 -0.15 -3.41
N ARG A 25 4.43 0.25 -4.27
CA ARG A 25 5.30 1.41 -4.00
C ARG A 25 4.56 2.74 -4.11
N ILE A 26 3.76 2.94 -5.16
CA ILE A 26 3.06 4.22 -5.39
C ILE A 26 1.72 4.20 -4.67
N GLY A 27 0.96 3.11 -4.79
CA GLY A 27 -0.36 3.00 -4.16
C GLY A 27 -0.28 2.85 -2.65
N ALA A 28 0.16 1.69 -2.18
CA ALA A 28 0.16 1.37 -0.75
C ALA A 28 1.11 2.28 0.05
N LEU A 29 2.38 2.35 -0.34
CA LEU A 29 3.38 3.12 0.39
C LEU A 29 3.27 4.62 0.12
N GLY A 30 3.18 5.02 -1.15
CA GLY A 30 3.06 6.43 -1.54
C GLY A 30 1.74 7.05 -1.07
N LEU A 31 0.61 6.59 -1.61
CA LEU A 31 -0.71 7.15 -1.30
C LEU A 31 -1.19 6.70 0.09
N GLY A 32 -1.00 5.44 0.49
CA GLY A 32 -1.55 4.94 1.74
C GLY A 32 -0.82 5.37 3.00
N PHE A 33 0.46 5.74 2.89
CA PHE A 33 1.29 6.06 4.05
C PHE A 33 1.97 7.41 3.94
N VAL A 34 2.78 7.63 2.88
CA VAL A 34 3.58 8.85 2.74
C VAL A 34 2.68 10.09 2.59
N ALA A 35 1.63 10.03 1.78
CA ALA A 35 0.72 11.17 1.59
C ALA A 35 -0.05 11.55 2.88
N PRO A 36 -0.70 10.64 3.62
CA PRO A 36 -1.34 10.95 4.90
C PRO A 36 -0.35 11.49 5.93
N LEU A 37 0.85 10.92 6.00
CA LEU A 37 1.90 11.38 6.91
C LEU A 37 2.36 12.80 6.56
N ALA A 38 2.58 13.09 5.27
CA ALA A 38 2.94 14.43 4.81
C ALA A 38 1.84 15.45 5.12
N ILE A 39 0.57 15.08 4.93
CA ILE A 39 -0.58 15.92 5.31
C ILE A 39 -0.58 16.16 6.82
N GLY A 40 -0.38 15.13 7.65
CA GLY A 40 -0.29 15.26 9.10
C GLY A 40 0.81 16.22 9.52
N ILE A 41 2.03 16.05 9.00
CA ILE A 41 3.18 16.93 9.28
C ILE A 41 2.89 18.37 8.87
N TYR A 42 2.34 18.59 7.67
CA TYR A 42 1.93 19.92 7.23
C TYR A 42 0.92 20.53 8.20
N THR A 43 -0.07 19.75 8.60
CA THR A 43 -1.15 20.17 9.50
C THR A 43 -0.63 20.58 10.90
N PHE A 44 0.44 19.95 11.39
CA PHE A 44 1.12 20.39 12.62
C PHE A 44 1.71 21.81 12.52
N THR A 45 2.11 22.25 11.31
CA THR A 45 2.71 23.57 11.11
C THR A 45 1.69 24.67 10.82
N VAL A 46 0.60 24.37 10.12
CA VAL A 46 -0.39 25.37 9.69
C VAL A 46 -1.72 25.32 10.45
N GLY A 47 -1.91 24.32 11.30
CA GLY A 47 -3.16 24.06 12.01
C GLY A 47 -4.08 23.08 11.29
N VAL A 48 -4.98 22.47 12.07
CA VAL A 48 -5.90 21.43 11.60
C VAL A 48 -7.05 22.02 10.81
N THR A 49 -7.24 21.52 9.58
CA THR A 49 -8.37 21.88 8.72
C THR A 49 -9.15 20.64 8.32
N PHE A 50 -10.47 20.78 8.14
CA PHE A 50 -11.32 19.68 7.69
C PHE A 50 -10.86 19.05 6.35
N PRO A 51 -10.46 19.83 5.32
CA PRO A 51 -9.94 19.26 4.09
C PRO A 51 -8.69 18.41 4.29
N ALA A 52 -7.78 18.80 5.19
CA ALA A 52 -6.58 18.03 5.48
C ALA A 52 -6.92 16.67 6.11
N ILE A 53 -7.84 16.63 7.07
CA ILE A 53 -8.30 15.38 7.70
C ILE A 53 -8.94 14.45 6.65
N ILE A 54 -9.86 14.99 5.84
CA ILE A 54 -10.55 14.22 4.81
C ILE A 54 -9.55 13.69 3.78
N GLY A 55 -8.64 14.55 3.29
CA GLY A 55 -7.62 14.16 2.33
C GLY A 55 -6.73 13.04 2.85
N ALA A 56 -6.23 13.14 4.09
CA ALA A 56 -5.43 12.09 4.72
C ALA A 56 -6.19 10.77 4.83
N GLY A 57 -7.46 10.81 5.23
CA GLY A 57 -8.32 9.62 5.31
C GLY A 57 -8.55 8.97 3.95
N VAL A 58 -8.85 9.75 2.91
CA VAL A 58 -9.06 9.24 1.55
C VAL A 58 -7.79 8.60 1.00
N PHE A 59 -6.64 9.25 1.15
CA PHE A 59 -5.37 8.69 0.71
C PHE A 59 -5.03 7.38 1.43
N ALA A 60 -5.24 7.31 2.75
CA ALA A 60 -5.06 6.09 3.53
C ALA A 60 -5.96 4.95 3.03
N ILE A 61 -7.25 5.21 2.80
CA ILE A 61 -8.21 4.20 2.32
C ILE A 61 -7.81 3.70 0.92
N ILE A 62 -7.49 4.59 -0.01
CA ILE A 62 -7.09 4.23 -1.37
C ILE A 62 -5.83 3.38 -1.35
N GLY A 63 -4.80 3.81 -0.63
CA GLY A 63 -3.54 3.05 -0.56
C GLY A 63 -3.71 1.69 0.12
N PHE A 64 -4.52 1.62 1.17
CA PHE A 64 -4.87 0.35 1.83
C PHE A 64 -5.61 -0.59 0.87
N PHE A 65 -6.58 -0.08 0.12
CA PHE A 65 -7.31 -0.89 -0.85
C PHE A 65 -6.40 -1.40 -1.98
N ILE A 66 -5.47 -0.58 -2.46
CA ILE A 66 -4.48 -1.00 -3.47
C ILE A 66 -3.55 -2.08 -2.89
N HIS A 67 -3.14 -1.96 -1.62
CA HIS A 67 -2.36 -3.00 -0.95
C HIS A 67 -3.12 -4.32 -0.89
N GLU A 68 -4.37 -4.29 -0.41
CA GLU A 68 -5.21 -5.48 -0.27
C GLU A 68 -5.46 -6.15 -1.61
N TYR A 69 -5.73 -5.36 -2.65
CA TYR A 69 -5.85 -5.86 -4.01
C TYR A 69 -4.58 -6.60 -4.46
N ALA A 70 -3.40 -6.01 -4.26
CA ALA A 70 -2.14 -6.68 -4.62
C ALA A 70 -1.91 -7.95 -3.78
N PHE A 71 -2.25 -7.93 -2.49
CA PHE A 71 -2.12 -9.05 -1.57
C PHE A 71 -3.01 -10.24 -1.99
N VAL A 72 -4.26 -9.98 -2.36
CA VAL A 72 -5.21 -11.01 -2.83
C VAL A 72 -4.82 -11.53 -4.21
N MET A 73 -4.42 -10.64 -5.12
CA MET A 73 -4.24 -11.00 -6.54
C MET A 73 -2.85 -11.55 -6.89
N ALA A 74 -1.82 -11.34 -6.06
CA ALA A 74 -0.49 -11.90 -6.28
C ALA A 74 -0.44 -13.44 -6.19
N PRO A 75 -0.94 -14.09 -5.11
CA PRO A 75 -0.84 -15.54 -4.99
C PRO A 75 -1.69 -16.29 -6.02
N GLN A 76 -2.81 -15.73 -6.46
CA GLN A 76 -3.71 -16.35 -7.45
C GLN A 76 -3.06 -16.62 -8.82
N ARG A 77 -1.93 -15.97 -9.12
CA ARG A 77 -1.24 -16.13 -10.40
C ARG A 77 -0.01 -17.02 -10.30
N ILE A 78 0.26 -17.56 -9.11
CA ILE A 78 1.34 -18.52 -8.89
C ILE A 78 0.80 -19.90 -9.27
N PRO A 79 1.48 -20.63 -10.15
CA PRO A 79 1.06 -21.99 -10.51
C PRO A 79 0.97 -22.87 -9.26
N ASN A 80 -0.10 -23.64 -9.18
CA ASN A 80 -0.23 -24.70 -8.19
C ASN A 80 0.50 -25.94 -8.74
N SER A 81 1.84 -25.89 -8.76
CA SER A 81 2.73 -26.96 -9.22
C SER A 81 3.21 -27.81 -8.05
#